data_AF-A0A2P6S6D2-F1
#
_entry.id   AF-A0A2P6S6D2-F1
#
_cell.length_a   1.000
_cell.length_b   1.000
_cell.length_c   1.000
_cell.angle_alpha   90.00
_cell.angle_beta   90.00
_cell.angle_gamma   90.00
#
_symmetry.space_group_name_H-M   'P 1'
#
loop_
_entity.id
_entity.type
_entity.pdbx_description
1 polymer ?
#
loop_
_entity_poly.entity_id
_entity_poly.type
_entity_poly.pdbx_seq_one_letter_code
_entity_poly.pdbx_strand_id
1 'polypeptide(L)'
;MRGHVLLSRNLMAFEQCYHSCAHMITSYAVLMDNLIDTNKDVDLLCEKDILANWLSADDASKFFNALYTDTTVIDFAYQDLCGEVHKYHKSSMEQVEREIET
;
A
#
# COMPACT_ATOMS: atom_id res chain seq x y z
N MET A 1 3.47 -4.72 -19.51
CA MET A 1 2.93 -3.90 -18.39
C MET A 1 1.49 -3.45 -18.55
N ARG A 2 1.01 -2.92 -19.69
CA ARG A 2 -0.35 -2.37 -19.85
C ARG A 2 -1.51 -3.33 -19.49
N GLY A 3 -1.36 -4.64 -19.72
CA GLY A 3 -2.39 -5.64 -19.42
C GLY A 3 -2.62 -5.92 -17.92
N HIS A 4 -1.58 -5.82 -17.10
CA HIS A 4 -1.68 -6.12 -15.66
C HIS A 4 -2.43 -4.99 -14.91
N VAL A 5 -2.15 -3.73 -15.25
CA VAL A 5 -2.81 -2.56 -14.66
C VAL A 5 -4.32 -2.58 -14.94
N LEU A 6 -4.72 -2.96 -16.16
CA LEU A 6 -6.13 -3.04 -16.55
C LEU A 6 -6.89 -4.14 -15.80
N LEU A 7 -6.25 -5.29 -15.54
CA LEU A 7 -6.87 -6.36 -14.77
C LEU A 7 -7.16 -5.91 -13.33
N SER A 8 -6.18 -5.29 -12.67
CA SER A 8 -6.35 -4.79 -11.29
C SER A 8 -7.45 -3.73 -11.20
N ARG A 9 -7.48 -2.77 -12.13
CA ARG A 9 -8.54 -1.74 -12.18
C ARG A 9 -9.93 -2.34 -12.44
N ASN A 10 -10.04 -3.37 -13.28
CA ASN A 10 -11.32 -4.07 -13.50
C ASN A 10 -11.80 -4.80 -12.25
N LEU A 11 -10.89 -5.39 -11.47
CA LEU A 11 -11.24 -6.04 -10.20
C LEU A 11 -11.68 -5.01 -9.15
N MET A 12 -11.00 -3.86 -9.06
CA MET A 12 -11.42 -2.76 -8.19
C MET A 12 -12.79 -2.20 -8.58
N ALA A 13 -13.04 -2.01 -9.89
CA ALA A 13 -14.35 -1.58 -10.37
C ALA A 13 -15.44 -2.61 -10.04
N PHE A 14 -15.13 -3.91 -10.14
CA PHE A 14 -16.04 -4.98 -9.74
C PHE A 14 -16.37 -4.92 -8.24
N GLU A 15 -15.37 -4.76 -7.36
CA GLU A 15 -15.59 -4.57 -5.92
C GLU A 15 -16.47 -3.35 -5.63
N GLN A 16 -16.19 -2.21 -6.28
CA GLN A 16 -16.94 -0.97 -6.07
C GLN A 16 -18.38 -1.04 -6.59
N CYS A 17 -18.65 -1.79 -7.67
CA CYS A 17 -19.99 -1.95 -8.21
C CYS A 17 -20.86 -2.94 -7.41
N TYR A 18 -20.28 -3.72 -6.49
CA TYR A 18 -20.98 -4.78 -5.77
C TYR A 18 -20.91 -4.56 -4.26
N HIS A 19 -21.95 -3.95 -3.68
CA HIS A 19 -22.02 -3.54 -2.27
C HIS A 19 -21.80 -4.67 -1.22
N SER A 20 -21.91 -5.94 -1.62
CA SER A 20 -21.66 -7.08 -0.74
C SER A 20 -20.25 -7.65 -0.88
N CYS A 21 -19.42 -7.10 -1.77
CA CYS A 21 -18.04 -7.52 -1.96
C CYS A 21 -17.15 -6.74 -0.98
N ALA A 22 -16.27 -7.45 -0.26
CA ALA A 22 -15.27 -6.79 0.55
C ALA A 22 -14.28 -6.05 -0.36
N HIS A 23 -13.92 -4.82 -0.01
CA HIS A 23 -13.00 -3.98 -0.78
C HIS A 23 -11.53 -4.38 -0.57
N MET A 24 -11.21 -5.67 -0.58
CA MET A 24 -9.88 -6.18 -0.23
C MET A 24 -8.81 -5.80 -1.26
N ILE A 25 -9.12 -5.91 -2.55
CA ILE A 25 -8.18 -5.59 -3.64
C ILE A 25 -7.97 -4.08 -3.68
N THR A 26 -9.04 -3.31 -3.58
CA THR A 26 -8.99 -1.84 -3.55
C THR A 26 -8.21 -1.36 -2.31
N SER A 27 -8.45 -1.94 -1.14
CA SER A 27 -7.71 -1.61 0.09
C SER A 27 -6.24 -1.98 0.00
N TYR A 28 -5.91 -3.12 -0.61
CA TYR A 28 -4.52 -3.49 -0.83
C TYR A 28 -3.81 -2.53 -1.79
N ALA A 29 -4.47 -2.15 -2.89
CA ALA A 29 -3.95 -1.19 -3.84
C ALA A 29 -3.62 0.16 -3.16
N VAL A 30 -4.51 0.66 -2.31
CA VAL A 30 -4.28 1.90 -1.56
C VAL A 30 -3.18 1.74 -0.52
N LEU A 31 -3.10 0.61 0.18
CA LEU A 31 -2.01 0.37 1.14
C LEU A 31 -0.65 0.38 0.42
N MET A 32 -0.54 -0.32 -0.71
CA MET A 32 0.71 -0.38 -1.47
C MET A 32 1.10 0.98 -2.06
N ASP A 33 0.14 1.77 -2.55
CA ASP A 33 0.40 3.13 -3.04
C ASP A 33 0.94 4.05 -1.93
N ASN A 34 0.41 3.94 -0.71
CA ASN A 34 0.94 4.70 0.43
C ASN A 34 2.35 4.28 0.86
N LEU A 35 2.77 3.05 0.53
CA LEU A 35 4.07 2.50 0.92
C LEU A 35 5.13 2.62 -0.18
N ILE A 36 4.73 2.79 -1.44
CA ILE A 36 5.60 2.72 -2.61
C ILE A 36 5.47 4.01 -3.41
N ASP A 37 6.52 4.83 -3.42
CA ASP A 37 6.65 5.97 -4.33
C ASP A 37 7.76 5.73 -5.35
N THR A 38 8.84 5.08 -4.92
CA THR A 38 10.07 4.82 -5.68
C THR A 38 10.38 3.34 -5.81
N ASN A 39 11.31 3.01 -6.72
CA ASN A 39 11.83 1.64 -6.83
C ASN A 39 12.55 1.17 -5.55
N LYS A 40 13.15 2.09 -4.78
CA LYS A 40 13.81 1.77 -3.51
C LYS A 40 12.83 1.29 -2.46
N ASP A 41 11.62 1.82 -2.46
CA ASP A 41 10.57 1.40 -1.53
C ASP A 41 10.15 -0.03 -1.85
N VAL A 42 10.01 -0.37 -3.14
CA VAL A 42 9.77 -1.75 -3.58
C VAL A 42 10.89 -2.69 -3.12
N ASP A 43 12.14 -2.31 -3.34
CA ASP A 43 13.30 -3.13 -2.93
C ASP A 43 13.31 -3.35 -1.41
N LEU A 44 13.07 -2.30 -0.62
CA LEU A 44 13.00 -2.39 0.84
C LEU A 44 11.88 -3.32 1.30
N LEU A 45 10.67 -3.18 0.73
CA LEU A 45 9.54 -4.03 1.07
C LEU A 45 9.77 -5.49 0.69
N CYS A 46 10.48 -5.75 -0.42
CA CYS A 46 10.89 -7.09 -0.80
C CYS A 46 11.95 -7.66 0.16
N GLU A 47 12.95 -6.87 0.55
CA GLU A 47 13.99 -7.27 1.51
C GLU A 47 13.40 -7.63 2.88
N LYS A 48 12.34 -6.93 3.29
CA LYS A 48 11.63 -7.20 4.56
C LYS A 48 10.56 -8.29 4.45
N ASP A 49 10.47 -8.99 3.30
CA ASP A 49 9.45 -10.01 3.01
C ASP A 49 7.99 -9.51 3.16
N ILE A 50 7.77 -8.20 3.04
CA ILE A 50 6.45 -7.56 3.10
C ILE A 50 5.75 -7.65 1.73
N LEU A 51 6.54 -7.53 0.65
CA LEU A 51 6.06 -7.57 -0.73
C LEU A 51 6.77 -8.65 -1.52
N ALA A 52 6.02 -9.62 -2.04
CA ALA A 52 6.54 -10.57 -3.03
C ALA A 52 6.35 -10.00 -4.44
N ASN A 53 7.41 -9.43 -5.01
CA ASN A 53 7.39 -8.82 -6.34
C ASN A 53 8.05 -9.73 -7.40
N TRP A 54 7.39 -9.90 -8.54
CA TRP A 54 7.87 -10.67 -9.70
C TRP A 54 8.31 -9.76 -10.86
N LEU A 55 8.16 -8.44 -10.70
CA LEU A 55 8.58 -7.43 -11.67
C LEU A 55 9.93 -6.85 -11.26
N SER A 56 10.55 -6.06 -12.15
CA SER A 56 11.62 -5.16 -11.71
C SER A 56 11.07 -4.13 -10.72
N ALA A 57 11.89 -3.61 -9.82
CA ALA A 57 11.45 -2.61 -8.85
C ALA A 57 10.93 -1.32 -9.52
N ASP A 58 11.50 -0.94 -10.67
CA ASP A 58 11.05 0.19 -11.49
C ASP A 58 9.70 -0.07 -12.17
N ASP A 59 9.46 -1.28 -12.66
CA ASP A 59 8.15 -1.65 -13.24
C ASP A 59 7.07 -1.76 -12.17
N ALA A 60 7.42 -2.25 -10.98
CA ALA A 60 6.51 -2.39 -9.85
C ALA A 60 6.08 -1.03 -9.29
N SER A 61 7.02 -0.11 -9.06
CA SER A 61 6.68 1.24 -8.58
C SER A 61 5.79 1.97 -9.59
N LYS A 62 6.11 1.90 -10.89
CA LYS A 62 5.26 2.45 -11.95
C LYS A 62 3.88 1.80 -11.99
N PHE A 63 3.78 0.50 -11.73
CA PHE A 63 2.51 -0.21 -11.68
C PHE A 63 1.63 0.30 -10.54
N PHE A 64 2.16 0.39 -9.31
CA PHE A 64 1.40 0.83 -8.14
C PHE A 64 1.01 2.30 -8.24
N ASN A 65 1.95 3.19 -8.62
CA ASN A 65 1.65 4.62 -8.79
C ASN A 65 0.60 4.85 -9.90
N ALA A 66 0.58 3.99 -10.93
CA ALA A 66 -0.45 4.04 -11.96
C ALA A 66 -1.77 3.41 -11.51
N LEU A 67 -1.81 2.58 -10.47
CA LEU A 67 -3.02 1.93 -10.00
C LEU A 67 -3.93 2.90 -9.24
N TYR A 68 -3.35 3.83 -8.49
CA TYR A 68 -4.07 4.73 -7.59
C TYR A 68 -4.74 5.96 -8.25
N THR A 69 -4.52 6.23 -9.53
CA THR A 69 -5.20 7.36 -10.20
C THR A 69 -6.73 7.22 -10.12
N ASP A 70 -7.38 8.16 -9.42
CA ASP A 70 -8.84 8.26 -9.22
C ASP A 70 -9.50 7.13 -8.39
N THR A 71 -8.79 6.55 -7.42
CA THR A 71 -9.37 5.49 -6.55
C THR A 71 -9.85 6.04 -5.21
N THR A 72 -11.17 6.02 -4.98
CA THR A 72 -11.77 6.31 -3.67
C THR A 72 -12.09 5.00 -2.94
N VAL A 73 -11.67 4.87 -1.67
CA VAL A 73 -12.02 3.73 -0.81
C VAL A 73 -13.08 4.16 0.19
N ILE A 74 -14.22 3.46 0.18
CA ILE A 74 -15.33 3.72 1.11
C ILE A 74 -15.19 2.87 2.38
N ASP A 75 -14.61 1.66 2.27
CA ASP A 75 -14.41 0.72 3.37
C ASP A 75 -13.01 0.11 3.29
N PHE A 76 -12.06 0.66 4.07
CA PHE A 76 -10.64 0.35 3.98
C PHE A 76 -10.25 -0.76 4.95
N ALA A 77 -9.99 -1.96 4.41
CA ALA A 77 -9.78 -3.18 5.19
C ALA A 77 -8.52 -3.17 6.07
N TYR A 78 -7.54 -2.29 5.79
CA TYR A 78 -6.28 -2.21 6.54
C TYR A 78 -6.24 -1.01 7.51
N GLN A 79 -7.40 -0.43 7.85
CA GLN A 79 -7.46 0.75 8.72
C GLN A 79 -6.81 0.49 10.08
N ASP A 80 -7.11 -0.66 10.69
CA ASP A 80 -6.55 -1.02 12.00
C ASP A 80 -5.03 -1.20 11.92
N LEU A 81 -4.54 -1.88 10.88
CA LEU A 81 -3.12 -2.07 10.63
C LEU A 81 -2.39 -0.72 10.48
N CYS A 82 -2.94 0.21 9.70
CA CYS A 82 -2.39 1.56 9.58
C CYS A 82 -2.35 2.28 10.94
N GLY A 83 -3.37 2.08 11.77
CA GLY A 83 -3.41 2.58 13.14
C GLY A 83 -2.29 2.03 14.01
N GLU A 84 -2.02 0.73 13.92
CA GLU A 84 -0.93 0.06 14.65
C GLU A 84 0.45 0.56 14.20
N VAL A 85 0.68 0.66 12.89
CA VAL A 85 1.93 1.20 12.32
C VAL A 85 2.15 2.64 12.77
N HIS A 86 1.12 3.49 12.72
CA HIS A 86 1.20 4.88 13.17
C HIS A 86 1.52 4.99 14.66
N LYS A 87 0.89 4.13 15.48
CA LYS A 87 1.16 4.07 16.92
C LYS A 87 2.60 3.66 17.21
N TYR A 88 3.11 2.63 16.53
CA TYR A 88 4.49 2.17 16.66
C TYR A 88 5.48 3.31 16.33
N HIS A 89 5.27 3.99 15.21
CA HIS A 89 6.13 5.11 14.81
C HIS A 89 6.15 6.22 15.86
N LYS A 90 4.99 6.62 16.39
CA LYS A 90 4.91 7.63 17.46
C LYS A 90 5.66 7.21 18.72
N SER A 91 5.44 5.99 19.20
CA SER A 91 6.12 5.50 20.39
C SER A 91 7.64 5.41 20.22
N SER A 92 8.11 5.05 19.02
CA SER A 92 9.54 5.02 18.70
C SER A 92 10.15 6.44 18.65
N MET A 93 9.40 7.42 18.13
CA MET A 93 9.84 8.82 18.09
C MET A 93 9.95 9.42 19.49
N GLU A 94 8.97 9.16 20.35
CA GLU A 94 9.00 9.57 21.76
C GLU A 94 10.11 8.88 22.56
N GLN A 95 10.53 7.66 22.19
CA GLN A 95 11.69 6.99 22.80
C GLN A 95 13.00 7.67 22.40
N VAL A 96 13.16 8.02 21.13
CA VAL A 96 14.35 8.74 20.64
C VAL A 96 14.46 10.13 21.28
N GLU A 97 13.36 10.86 21.46
CA GLU A 97 13.37 12.16 22.14
C GLU A 97 13.76 12.05 23.63
N ARG A 98 13.29 11.01 24.33
CA ARG A 98 13.69 10.73 25.73
C ARG A 98 15.17 10.36 25.89
N GLU A 99 15.76 9.69 24.90
CA GLU A 99 17.19 9.37 24.87
C GLU A 99 18.07 10.58 24.54
N ILE A 100 17.54 11.61 23.87
CA ILE A 100 18.27 12.86 23.58
C ILE A 100 18.27 13.81 24.79
N GLU A 101 17.28 13.72 25.67
CA GLU A 101 17.16 14.55 26.89
C GLU A 101 17.84 13.95 28.15
N THR A 102 18.47 12.78 28.05
CA THR A 102 19.22 12.13 29.15
C THR A 102 20.73 12.18 28.90
#